data_AF-A0A098EA86-F1
#
_entry.id   AF-A0A098EA86-F1
#
_cell.length_a   1.000
_cell.length_b   1.000
_cell.length_c   1.000
_cell.angle_alpha   90.00
_cell.angle_beta   90.00
_cell.angle_gamma   90.00
#
_symmetry.space_group_name_H-M   'P 1'
#
loop_
_entity.id
_entity.type
_entity.pdbx_description
1 polymer ?
#
loop_
_entity_poly.entity_id
_entity_poly.type
_entity_poly.pdbx_seq_one_letter_code
_entity_poly.pdbx_strand_id
1 'polypeptide(L)'
;MKVQQALKGDRLMKGVTGMSVREFQELVKKFEKNLKKEKELRYDEDLKEGERERQPGGGRKGNLITVADKLFYILFYFNRM
;
A
#
# COMPACT_ATOMS: atom_id res chain seq x y z
N MET A 1 10.78 11.31 -1.35
CA MET A 1 10.74 10.85 -2.75
C MET A 1 9.35 10.33 -3.05
N LYS A 2 8.75 10.66 -4.21
CA LYS A 2 7.43 10.13 -4.60
C LYS A 2 7.60 8.84 -5.40
N VAL A 3 6.64 7.90 -5.32
CA VAL A 3 6.69 6.64 -6.10
C VAL A 3 6.85 6.90 -7.59
N GLN A 4 6.18 7.94 -8.12
CA GLN A 4 6.27 8.37 -9.53
C GLN A 4 7.70 8.73 -9.97
N GLN A 5 8.55 9.19 -9.06
CA GLN A 5 9.97 9.47 -9.36
C GLN A 5 10.77 8.17 -9.45
N ALA A 6 10.49 7.20 -8.58
CA ALA A 6 11.15 5.90 -8.58
C ALA A 6 10.78 5.06 -9.81
N LEU A 7 9.53 5.15 -10.26
CA LEU A 7 9.02 4.46 -11.44
C LEU A 7 9.67 4.90 -12.77
N LYS A 8 10.44 6.00 -12.77
CA LYS A 8 11.14 6.47 -13.98
C LYS A 8 12.26 5.54 -14.45
N GLY A 9 12.73 4.63 -13.59
CA GLY A 9 13.71 3.64 -14.01
C GLY A 9 14.27 2.79 -12.87
N ASP A 10 14.80 1.63 -13.26
CA ASP A 10 15.28 0.60 -12.33
C ASP A 10 16.39 1.07 -11.41
N ARG A 11 17.30 1.95 -11.86
CA ARG A 11 18.37 2.47 -11.01
C ARG A 11 17.81 3.19 -9.78
N LEU A 12 16.81 4.05 -9.98
CA LEU A 12 16.19 4.80 -8.88
C LEU A 12 15.37 3.86 -8.00
N MET A 13 14.55 2.99 -8.60
CA MET A 13 13.72 2.03 -7.88
C MET A 13 14.56 1.12 -6.97
N LYS A 14 15.62 0.52 -7.50
CA LYS A 14 16.55 -0.33 -6.74
C LYS A 14 17.25 0.44 -5.63
N GLY A 15 17.68 1.67 -5.90
CA GLY A 15 18.35 2.50 -4.90
C GLY A 15 17.50 2.85 -3.67
N VAL A 16 16.17 2.79 -3.77
CA VAL A 16 15.28 3.10 -2.63
C VAL A 16 14.48 1.93 -2.10
N THR A 17 14.29 0.86 -2.88
CA THR A 17 13.47 -0.29 -2.48
C THR A 17 14.15 -1.64 -2.67
N GLY A 18 15.36 -1.67 -3.25
CA GLY A 18 16.11 -2.91 -3.51
C GLY A 18 15.60 -3.72 -4.70
N MET A 19 14.54 -3.28 -5.39
CA MET A 19 13.91 -4.04 -6.48
C MET A 19 13.73 -3.21 -7.76
N SER A 20 13.56 -3.90 -8.89
CA SER A 20 13.22 -3.30 -10.18
C SER A 20 11.80 -2.72 -10.22
N VAL A 21 11.53 -1.87 -11.21
CA VAL A 21 10.19 -1.32 -11.44
C VAL A 21 9.18 -2.45 -11.71
N ARG A 22 9.58 -3.48 -12.45
CA ARG A 22 8.72 -4.62 -12.77
C ARG A 22 8.35 -5.42 -11.51
N GLU A 23 9.32 -5.79 -10.69
CA GLU A 23 9.08 -6.50 -9.43
C GLU A 23 8.17 -5.70 -8.50
N PHE A 24 8.41 -4.39 -8.40
CA PHE A 24 7.55 -3.50 -7.63
C PHE A 24 6.11 -3.50 -8.16
N GLN A 25 5.88 -3.38 -9.47
CA GLN A 25 4.54 -3.40 -10.07
C GLN A 25 3.82 -4.75 -9.87
N GLU A 26 4.54 -5.86 -9.99
CA GLU A 26 3.99 -7.19 -9.70
C GLU A 26 3.61 -7.33 -8.22
N LEU A 27 4.43 -6.78 -7.32
CA LEU A 27 4.15 -6.76 -5.88
C LEU A 27 2.95 -5.87 -5.55
N VAL A 28 2.81 -4.69 -6.19
CA VAL A 28 1.64 -3.80 -6.01
C VAL A 28 0.34 -4.56 -6.29
N LYS A 29 0.26 -5.32 -7.39
CA LYS A 29 -0.95 -6.08 -7.74
C LYS A 29 -1.31 -7.12 -6.68
N LYS A 30 -0.33 -7.87 -6.19
CA LYS A 30 -0.53 -8.88 -5.14
C LYS A 30 -0.92 -8.22 -3.81
N PHE A 31 -0.24 -7.14 -3.46
CA PHE A 31 -0.48 -6.39 -2.24
C PHE A 31 -1.86 -5.75 -2.23
N GLU A 32 -2.31 -5.17 -3.35
CA GLU A 32 -3.66 -4.61 -3.49
C GLU A 32 -4.75 -5.65 -3.25
N LYS A 33 -4.61 -6.84 -3.87
CA LYS A 33 -5.55 -7.94 -3.69
C LYS A 33 -5.65 -8.36 -2.22
N ASN A 34 -4.51 -8.54 -1.56
CA ASN A 34 -4.47 -8.95 -0.16
C ASN A 34 -4.98 -7.86 0.78
N LEU A 35 -4.61 -6.60 0.53
CA LEU A 35 -5.06 -5.46 1.32
C LEU A 35 -6.59 -5.29 1.24
N LYS A 36 -7.18 -5.51 0.05
CA LYS A 36 -8.64 -5.47 -0.10
C LYS A 36 -9.31 -6.59 0.69
N LYS A 37 -8.81 -7.83 0.54
CA LYS A 37 -9.33 -9.00 1.26
C LYS A 37 -9.27 -8.81 2.77
N GLU A 38 -8.13 -8.35 3.29
CA GLU A 38 -7.92 -8.12 4.72
C GLU A 38 -8.87 -7.04 5.27
N LYS A 39 -9.11 -5.97 4.49
CA LYS A 39 -10.05 -4.91 4.88
C LYS A 39 -11.49 -5.38 4.95
N GLU A 40 -11.89 -6.26 4.03
CA GLU A 40 -13.23 -6.86 4.02
C GLU A 40 -13.39 -7.77 5.24
N LEU A 41 -12.43 -8.66 5.50
CA LEU A 41 -12.44 -9.53 6.68
C LEU A 41 -12.54 -8.73 7.98
N ARG A 42 -11.68 -7.72 8.15
CA ARG A 42 -11.70 -6.87 9.35
C ARG A 42 -12.99 -6.09 9.47
N TYR A 43 -13.58 -5.63 8.37
CA TYR A 43 -14.88 -4.97 8.41
C TYR A 43 -15.97 -5.89 8.95
N ASP A 44 -16.02 -7.12 8.45
CA ASP A 44 -17.02 -8.10 8.84
C ASP A 44 -16.85 -8.53 10.31
N GLU A 45 -15.61 -8.57 10.81
CA GLU A 45 -15.29 -8.79 12.23
C GLU A 45 -15.75 -7.60 13.09
N ASP A 46 -15.30 -6.38 12.78
CA ASP A 46 -15.68 -5.15 13.51
C ASP A 46 -17.22 -4.97 13.57
N LEU A 47 -17.92 -5.32 12.49
CA LEU A 47 -19.37 -5.22 12.41
C LEU A 47 -20.07 -6.22 13.33
N LYS A 48 -19.53 -7.45 13.44
CA LYS A 48 -20.07 -8.48 14.35
C LYS A 48 -19.85 -8.12 15.81
N GLU A 49 -18.73 -7.49 16.14
CA GLU A 49 -18.39 -7.05 17.51
C GLU A 49 -19.15 -5.76 17.91
N GLY A 50 -19.84 -5.12 16.96
CA GLY A 50 -20.57 -3.88 17.21
C GLY A 50 -19.68 -2.65 17.32
N GLU A 51 -18.39 -2.76 17.01
CA GLU A 51 -17.41 -1.67 17.10
C GLU A 51 -17.45 -0.71 15.90
N ARG A 52 -18.21 -1.05 14.85
CA ARG A 52 -18.35 -0.23 13.65
C ARG A 52 -19.75 0.29 13.39
N GLU A 53 -19.85 1.62 13.35
CA GLU A 53 -21.07 2.34 12.93
C GLU A 53 -21.00 2.86 11.48
N ARG A 54 -19.80 2.90 10.86
CA ARG A 54 -19.59 3.53 9.55
C ARG A 54 -19.36 2.52 8.44
N GLN A 55 -19.90 2.85 7.26
CA GLN A 55 -19.61 2.11 6.04
C GLN A 55 -18.12 2.17 5.67
N PRO A 56 -17.59 1.12 5.01
CA PRO A 56 -16.21 1.10 4.52
C PRO A 56 -15.91 2.32 3.64
N GLY A 57 -14.85 3.06 3.99
CA GLY A 57 -14.45 4.26 3.24
C GLY A 57 -15.02 5.59 3.76
N GLY A 58 -15.89 5.58 4.77
CA GLY A 58 -16.45 6.80 5.39
C GLY A 58 -15.50 7.55 6.36
N GLY A 59 -14.21 7.19 6.38
CA GLY A 59 -13.19 7.82 7.21
C GLY A 59 -12.42 8.93 6.50
N ARG A 60 -11.55 9.62 7.25
CA ARG A 60 -10.63 10.62 6.68
C ARG A 60 -9.69 9.95 5.67
N LYS A 61 -9.61 10.51 4.47
CA LYS A 61 -8.66 10.05 3.44
C LYS A 61 -7.24 10.41 3.90
N GLY A 62 -6.36 9.41 3.98
CA GLY A 62 -4.95 9.59 4.32
C GLY A 62 -4.13 10.18 3.16
N ASN A 63 -2.92 10.65 3.46
CA ASN A 63 -2.01 11.27 2.48
C ASN A 63 -1.48 10.27 1.43
N LEU A 64 -1.44 8.97 1.76
CA LEU A 64 -1.07 7.90 0.85
C LEU A 64 -2.35 7.38 0.18
N ILE A 65 -2.64 7.91 -1.01
CA ILE A 65 -3.91 7.69 -1.70
C ILE A 65 -3.91 6.31 -2.36
N THR A 66 -2.90 6.03 -3.17
CA THR A 66 -2.84 4.76 -3.94
C THR A 66 -2.21 3.63 -3.13
N VAL A 67 -2.48 2.39 -3.54
CA VAL A 67 -1.82 1.22 -2.96
C VAL A 67 -0.32 1.25 -3.25
N ALA A 68 0.08 1.74 -4.43
CA ALA A 68 1.48 1.93 -4.78
C ALA A 68 2.18 2.94 -3.85
N ASP A 69 1.54 4.06 -3.49
CA ASP A 69 2.10 5.03 -2.54
C ASP A 69 2.33 4.40 -1.16
N LYS A 70 1.37 3.59 -0.69
CA LYS A 70 1.46 2.90 0.59
C LYS A 70 2.60 1.89 0.60
N LEU A 71 2.62 1.00 -0.39
CA LEU A 71 3.65 -0.02 -0.50
C LEU A 71 5.04 0.61 -0.68
N PHE A 72 5.16 1.61 -1.55
CA PHE A 72 6.41 2.33 -1.75
C PHE A 72 6.91 2.96 -0.45
N TYR A 73 6.03 3.61 0.32
CA TYR A 73 6.40 4.22 1.60
C TYR A 73 6.89 3.18 2.61
N ILE A 74 6.22 2.03 2.71
CA ILE A 74 6.64 0.92 3.56
C ILE A 74 8.05 0.46 3.18
N LEU A 75 8.28 0.14 1.91
CA LEU A 75 9.58 -0.33 1.43
C LEU A 75 10.67 0.74 1.60
N PHE A 76 10.35 1.99 1.29
CA PHE A 76 11.26 3.13 1.43
C PHE A 76 11.70 3.33 2.89
N TYR A 77 10.78 3.16 3.84
CA TYR A 77 11.08 3.28 5.26
C TYR A 77 11.95 2.12 5.75
N PHE A 78 11.59 0.88 5.40
CA PHE A 78 12.35 -0.31 5.81
C PHE A 78 13.77 -0.35 5.25
N ASN A 79 13.98 0.13 4.02
CA ASN A 79 15.29 0.09 3.37
C ASN A 79 16.24 1.21 3.81
N ARG A 80 15.78 2.12 4.67
CA ARG A 80 16.54 3.27 5.20
C ARG A 80 16.86 3.15 6.69
N MET A 81 16.35 2.11 7.36
CA MET A 81 16.83 1.66 8.66
C MET A 81 18.05 0.76 8.49
#